data_AF-A0A444UW98-F1
#
_entry.id   AF-A0A444UW98-F1
#
_cell.length_a   1.000
_cell.length_b   1.000
_cell.length_c   1.000
_cell.angle_alpha   90.00
_cell.angle_beta   90.00
_cell.angle_gamma   90.00
#
_symmetry.space_group_name_H-M   'P 1'
#
loop_
_entity.id
_entity.type
_entity.pdbx_description
1 polymer ?
#
loop_
_entity_poly.entity_id
_entity_poly.type
_entity_poly.pdbx_seq_one_letter_code
_entity_poly.pdbx_strand_id
1 'polypeptide(L)'
;MVEMQAKIEEERKALEAKLDMEEEERNKARAELEKREKDLLKAQQEHQLLLEKLSALEKKVIVGGVDLLAKAEEQEKLLEESNNELDERKKKAEQLRRELEEKEQERLDIEEKYTSLQEEAQGKTKKLKKVWTMLMAAKSEMADLQQEHQREIEGLLENIRQLSRELRLQMLIIDNFIPQEYQEMIENYVHWNEDIGEWQLVS
;
A
#
# COMPACT_ATOMS: atom_id res chain seq x y z
N MET A 1 24.74 -60.62 53.14
CA MET A 1 25.45 -59.71 54.08
C MET A 1 25.63 -60.35 55.46
N VAL A 2 24.57 -60.82 56.12
CA VAL A 2 24.66 -61.59 57.39
C VAL A 2 25.52 -62.87 57.24
N GLU A 3 25.38 -63.56 56.11
CA GLU A 3 26.18 -64.76 55.79
C GLU A 3 27.68 -64.48 55.60
N MET A 4 28.08 -63.26 55.22
CA MET A 4 29.47 -62.90 54.97
C MET A 4 30.18 -62.51 56.26
N GLN A 5 29.47 -61.87 57.20
CA GLN A 5 29.95 -61.61 58.56
C GLN A 5 30.12 -62.92 59.35
N ALA A 6 29.16 -63.84 59.24
CA ALA A 6 29.24 -65.14 59.89
C ALA A 6 30.44 -65.97 59.42
N LYS A 7 30.75 -65.94 58.11
CA LYS A 7 31.93 -66.63 57.53
C LYS A 7 33.26 -66.05 58.01
N ILE A 8 33.37 -64.73 58.14
CA ILE A 8 34.59 -64.08 58.65
C ILE A 8 34.80 -64.40 60.13
N GLU A 9 33.72 -64.49 60.91
CA GLU A 9 33.79 -64.83 62.34
C GLU A 9 34.12 -66.32 62.58
N GLU A 10 33.64 -67.22 61.72
CA GLU A 10 34.09 -68.62 61.67
C GLU A 10 35.56 -68.74 61.25
N GLU A 11 36.01 -68.02 60.23
CA GLU A 11 37.42 -68.00 59.81
C GLU A 11 38.33 -67.45 60.91
N ARG A 12 37.90 -66.41 61.64
CA ARG A 12 38.62 -65.86 62.79
C ARG A 12 38.76 -66.86 63.93
N LYS A 13 37.69 -67.60 64.25
CA LYS A 13 37.73 -68.68 65.27
C LYS A 13 38.58 -69.86 64.83
N ALA A 14 38.53 -70.24 63.55
CA ALA A 14 39.36 -71.31 62.99
C ALA A 14 40.86 -70.95 62.98
N LEU A 15 41.19 -69.66 62.79
CA LEU A 15 42.56 -69.16 62.85
C LEU A 15 43.11 -69.05 64.29
N GLU A 16 42.25 -68.86 65.29
CA GLU A 16 42.62 -68.89 66.71
C GLU A 16 42.86 -70.32 67.23
N ALA A 17 42.16 -71.32 66.68
CA ALA A 17 42.26 -72.72 67.10
C ALA A 17 43.48 -73.49 66.52
N LYS A 18 44.12 -72.99 65.45
CA LYS A 18 45.33 -73.60 64.86
C LYS A 18 46.59 -73.04 65.54
N LEU A 19 47.22 -73.85 66.40
CA LEU A 19 48.42 -73.51 67.19
C LEU A 19 49.76 -73.99 66.58
N ASP A 20 49.75 -74.76 65.50
CA ASP A 20 50.95 -75.28 64.80
C ASP A 20 51.12 -74.70 63.39
N MET A 21 51.31 -73.38 63.28
CA MET A 21 51.69 -72.73 62.02
C MET A 21 52.85 -71.76 62.26
N GLU A 22 53.76 -71.67 61.29
CA GLU A 22 54.87 -70.71 61.31
C GLU A 22 54.34 -69.29 61.51
N GLU A 23 54.99 -68.54 62.41
CA GLU A 23 54.53 -67.24 62.93
C GLU A 23 54.29 -66.20 61.82
N GLU A 24 54.98 -66.33 60.68
CA GLU A 24 54.78 -65.49 59.49
C GLU A 24 53.46 -65.74 58.75
N GLU A 25 53.01 -66.99 58.61
CA GLU A 25 51.76 -67.30 57.92
C GLU A 25 50.54 -66.91 58.76
N ARG A 26 50.64 -67.05 60.09
CA ARG A 26 49.59 -66.61 61.03
C ARG A 26 49.42 -65.08 61.00
N ASN A 27 50.52 -64.34 60.93
CA ASN A 27 50.48 -62.87 60.84
C ASN A 27 49.93 -62.40 59.49
N LYS A 28 50.28 -63.05 58.37
CA LYS A 28 49.70 -62.75 57.05
C LYS A 28 48.19 -63.02 57.01
N ALA A 29 47.76 -64.17 57.54
CA ALA A 29 46.34 -64.53 57.58
C ALA A 29 45.52 -63.62 58.51
N ARG A 30 46.08 -63.20 59.65
CA ARG A 30 45.46 -62.19 60.53
C ARG A 30 45.35 -60.83 59.84
N ALA A 31 46.40 -60.39 59.16
CA ALA A 31 46.38 -59.12 58.43
C ALA A 31 45.38 -59.14 57.27
N GLU A 32 45.22 -60.28 56.59
CA GLU A 32 44.24 -60.43 55.52
C GLU A 32 42.80 -60.47 56.05
N LEU A 33 42.56 -61.15 57.18
CA LEU A 33 41.28 -61.12 57.89
C LEU A 33 40.94 -59.71 58.39
N GLU A 34 41.89 -59.00 58.99
CA GLU A 34 41.68 -57.62 59.45
C GLU A 34 41.41 -56.66 58.28
N LYS A 35 42.05 -56.88 57.12
CA LYS A 35 41.78 -56.13 55.90
C LYS A 35 40.38 -56.41 55.37
N ARG A 36 39.95 -57.68 55.33
CA ARG A 36 38.59 -58.08 54.92
C ARG A 36 37.53 -57.53 55.88
N GLU A 37 37.78 -57.54 57.19
CA GLU A 37 36.91 -56.92 58.19
C GLU A 37 36.79 -55.40 57.97
N LYS A 38 37.91 -54.70 57.75
CA LYS A 38 37.91 -53.26 57.45
C LYS A 38 37.19 -52.92 56.15
N ASP A 39 37.38 -53.72 55.10
CA ASP A 39 36.72 -53.51 53.80
C ASP A 39 35.22 -53.80 53.90
N LEU A 40 34.80 -54.80 54.68
CA LEU A 40 33.39 -55.09 54.94
C LEU A 40 32.73 -53.99 55.78
N LEU A 41 33.44 -53.45 56.79
CA LEU A 41 32.97 -52.32 57.59
C LEU A 41 32.81 -51.06 56.74
N LYS A 42 33.76 -50.78 55.83
CA LYS A 42 33.63 -49.68 54.86
C LYS A 42 32.45 -49.89 53.93
N ALA A 43 32.27 -51.09 53.39
CA ALA A 43 31.12 -51.40 52.53
C ALA A 43 29.78 -51.25 53.28
N GLN A 44 29.74 -51.58 54.58
CA GLN A 44 28.56 -51.36 55.42
C GLN A 44 28.29 -49.88 55.69
N GLN A 45 29.34 -49.11 55.98
CA GLN A 45 29.22 -47.66 56.15
C GLN A 45 28.76 -46.99 54.85
N GLU A 46 29.31 -47.39 53.71
CA GLU A 46 28.89 -46.91 52.38
C GLU A 46 27.45 -47.31 52.07
N HIS A 47 27.05 -48.54 52.37
CA HIS A 47 25.67 -49.00 52.17
C HIS A 47 24.68 -48.22 53.05
N GLN A 48 25.03 -47.99 54.31
CA GLN A 48 24.21 -47.21 55.25
C GLN A 48 24.11 -45.74 54.80
N LEU A 49 25.22 -45.14 54.37
CA LEU A 49 25.23 -43.78 53.80
C LEU A 49 24.38 -43.69 52.52
N LEU A 50 24.39 -44.72 51.67
CA LEU A 50 23.55 -44.79 50.48
C LEU A 50 22.07 -44.93 50.84
N LEU A 51 21.72 -45.74 51.83
CA LEU A 51 20.36 -45.87 52.34
C LEU A 51 19.85 -44.58 52.96
N GLU A 52 20.68 -43.87 53.72
CA GLU A 52 20.33 -42.56 54.27
C GLU A 52 20.13 -41.51 53.16
N LYS A 53 20.98 -41.51 52.13
CA LYS A 53 20.79 -40.67 50.94
C LYS A 53 19.52 -41.02 50.18
N LEU A 54 19.21 -42.31 50.02
CA LEU A 54 17.98 -42.78 49.36
C LEU A 54 16.75 -42.36 50.15
N SER A 55 16.74 -42.58 51.47
CA SER A 55 15.68 -42.16 52.38
C SER A 55 15.50 -40.64 52.40
N ALA A 56 16.60 -39.87 52.36
CA ALA A 56 16.55 -38.41 52.28
C ALA A 56 16.00 -37.92 50.93
N LEU A 57 16.31 -38.62 49.82
CA LEU A 57 15.75 -38.33 48.50
C LEU A 57 14.27 -38.69 48.44
N GLU A 58 13.87 -39.88 48.90
CA GLU A 58 12.47 -40.31 48.99
C GLU A 58 11.66 -39.36 49.86
N LYS A 59 12.18 -38.95 51.03
CA LYS A 59 11.52 -37.94 51.86
C LYS A 59 11.48 -36.56 51.20
N LYS A 60 12.48 -36.16 50.43
CA LYS A 60 12.41 -34.90 49.66
C LYS A 60 11.40 -34.96 48.51
N VAL A 61 11.22 -36.13 47.91
CA VAL A 61 10.27 -36.36 46.81
C VAL A 61 8.83 -36.53 47.32
N ILE A 62 8.64 -37.17 48.48
CA ILE A 62 7.32 -37.54 49.02
C ILE A 62 6.86 -36.61 50.16
N VAL A 63 7.78 -36.14 51.02
CA VAL A 63 7.49 -35.33 52.22
C VAL A 63 7.96 -33.89 52.08
N GLY A 64 8.76 -33.58 51.05
CA GLY A 64 9.18 -32.24 50.65
C GLY A 64 8.09 -31.45 49.92
N GLY A 65 6.90 -31.40 50.50
CA GLY A 65 6.01 -30.23 50.42
C GLY A 65 5.28 -29.92 49.11
N VAL A 66 5.58 -30.54 47.97
CA VAL A 66 4.69 -30.44 46.80
C VAL A 66 4.75 -31.72 45.97
N ASP A 67 3.58 -32.31 45.73
CA ASP A 67 3.37 -33.44 44.82
C ASP A 67 3.90 -33.07 43.42
N LEU A 68 5.13 -33.50 43.11
CA LEU A 68 5.84 -33.14 41.87
C LEU A 68 5.06 -33.61 40.63
N LEU A 69 4.28 -34.67 40.77
CA LEU A 69 3.40 -35.18 39.73
C LEU A 69 2.24 -34.21 39.49
N ALA A 70 1.54 -33.79 40.55
CA ALA A 70 0.45 -32.82 40.48
C ALA A 70 0.91 -31.45 39.94
N LYS A 71 2.13 -31.02 40.30
CA LYS A 71 2.74 -29.79 39.75
C LYS A 71 3.05 -29.91 38.25
N ALA A 72 3.49 -31.07 37.79
CA ALA A 72 3.73 -31.32 36.37
C ALA A 72 2.42 -31.31 35.58
N GLU A 73 1.35 -31.93 36.11
CA GLU A 73 0.01 -31.89 35.51
C GLU A 73 -0.58 -30.47 35.48
N GLU A 74 -0.40 -29.66 36.54
CA GLU A 74 -0.80 -28.25 36.55
C GLU A 74 -0.01 -27.44 35.51
N GLN A 75 1.29 -27.66 35.39
CA GLN A 75 2.11 -27.00 34.37
C GLN A 75 1.71 -27.40 32.95
N GLU A 76 1.38 -28.67 32.72
CA GLU A 76 0.91 -29.16 31.42
C GLU A 76 -0.42 -28.51 31.03
N LYS A 77 -1.38 -28.42 31.97
CA LYS A 77 -2.65 -27.70 31.74
C LYS A 77 -2.44 -26.22 31.43
N LEU A 78 -1.58 -25.54 32.18
CA LEU A 78 -1.25 -24.12 31.94
C LEU A 78 -0.58 -23.91 30.58
N LEU A 79 0.28 -24.84 30.16
CA LEU A 79 0.91 -24.81 28.84
C LEU A 79 -0.12 -25.03 27.73
N GLU A 80 -1.07 -25.95 27.92
CA GLU A 80 -2.15 -26.21 26.97
C GLU A 80 -3.09 -25.00 26.83
N GLU A 81 -3.50 -24.38 27.93
CA GLU A 81 -4.29 -23.14 27.94
C GLU A 81 -3.55 -21.99 27.23
N SER A 82 -2.25 -21.83 27.52
CA SER A 82 -1.39 -20.82 26.88
C SER A 82 -1.23 -21.06 25.38
N ASN A 83 -1.05 -22.33 24.95
CA ASN A 83 -0.99 -22.68 23.54
C ASN A 83 -2.30 -22.38 22.81
N ASN A 84 -3.44 -22.71 23.43
CA ASN A 84 -4.75 -22.40 22.87
C ASN A 84 -4.95 -20.89 22.73
N GLU A 85 -4.58 -20.10 23.74
CA GLU A 85 -4.66 -18.63 23.66
C GLU A 85 -3.73 -18.07 22.57
N LEU A 86 -2.51 -18.60 22.44
CA LEU A 86 -1.58 -18.21 21.38
C LEU A 86 -2.13 -18.50 19.98
N ASP A 87 -2.76 -19.66 19.79
CA ASP A 87 -3.35 -20.01 18.51
C ASP A 87 -4.60 -19.18 18.17
N GLU A 88 -5.43 -18.84 19.16
CA GLU A 88 -6.51 -17.87 18.96
C GLU A 88 -5.98 -16.49 18.58
N ARG A 89 -4.93 -16.02 19.26
CA ARG A 89 -4.29 -14.74 18.95
C ARG A 89 -3.69 -14.74 17.55
N LYS A 90 -3.04 -15.83 17.13
CA LYS A 90 -2.52 -16.00 15.75
C LYS A 90 -3.65 -15.94 14.72
N LYS A 91 -4.75 -16.68 14.94
CA LYS A 91 -5.92 -16.66 14.04
C LYS A 91 -6.51 -15.26 13.91
N LYS A 92 -6.68 -14.53 15.02
CA LYS A 92 -7.15 -13.14 15.02
C LYS A 92 -6.18 -12.21 14.29
N ALA A 93 -4.88 -12.34 14.54
CA ALA A 93 -3.86 -11.54 13.87
C ALA A 93 -3.84 -11.80 12.35
N GLU A 94 -4.03 -13.04 11.92
CA GLU A 94 -4.10 -13.39 10.50
C GLU A 94 -5.38 -12.85 9.86
N GLN A 95 -6.53 -12.92 10.53
CA GLN A 95 -7.78 -12.31 10.07
C GLN A 95 -7.63 -10.79 9.90
N LEU A 96 -7.13 -10.10 10.93
CA LEU A 96 -6.89 -8.66 10.86
C LEU A 96 -5.91 -8.29 9.75
N ARG A 97 -4.88 -9.11 9.51
CA ARG A 97 -3.93 -8.89 8.42
C ARG A 97 -4.60 -9.01 7.05
N ARG A 98 -5.48 -10.00 6.85
CA ARG A 98 -6.24 -10.15 5.60
C ARG A 98 -7.21 -8.99 5.39
N GLU A 99 -7.95 -8.59 6.43
CA GLU A 99 -8.84 -7.43 6.36
C GLU A 99 -8.08 -6.14 6.04
N LEU A 100 -6.89 -5.96 6.61
CA LEU A 100 -6.04 -4.80 6.31
C LEU A 100 -5.60 -4.80 4.84
N GLU A 101 -5.18 -5.96 4.32
CA GLU A 101 -4.75 -6.11 2.93
C GLU A 101 -5.91 -5.86 1.94
N GLU A 102 -7.11 -6.35 2.23
CA GLU A 102 -8.32 -6.05 1.44
C GLU A 102 -8.65 -4.55 1.47
N LYS A 103 -8.58 -3.91 2.63
CA LYS A 103 -8.81 -2.46 2.76
C LYS A 103 -7.75 -1.63 2.05
N GLU A 104 -6.50 -2.07 2.06
CA GLU A 104 -5.43 -1.42 1.30
C GLU A 104 -5.66 -1.53 -0.21
N GLN A 105 -6.07 -2.69 -0.70
CA GLN A 105 -6.44 -2.88 -2.11
C GLN A 105 -7.63 -2.00 -2.51
N GLU A 106 -8.71 -1.99 -1.72
CA GLU A 106 -9.86 -1.09 -1.96
C GLU A 106 -9.42 0.38 -2.01
N ARG A 107 -8.51 0.79 -1.13
CA ARG A 107 -8.00 2.16 -1.10
C ARG A 107 -7.23 2.50 -2.37
N LEU A 108 -6.37 1.59 -2.85
CA LEU A 108 -5.62 1.76 -4.09
C LEU A 108 -6.56 1.86 -5.29
N ASP A 109 -7.57 0.99 -5.38
CA ASP A 109 -8.58 1.03 -6.45
C ASP A 109 -9.34 2.36 -6.48
N ILE A 110 -9.68 2.90 -5.32
CA ILE A 110 -10.35 4.21 -5.20
C ILE A 110 -9.40 5.33 -5.64
N GLU A 111 -8.13 5.28 -5.23
CA GLU A 111 -7.12 6.27 -5.59
C GLU A 111 -6.85 6.30 -7.10
N GLU A 112 -6.77 5.14 -7.75
CA GLU A 112 -6.65 5.03 -9.21
C GLU A 112 -7.87 5.60 -9.93
N LYS A 113 -9.09 5.23 -9.48
CA LYS A 113 -10.35 5.77 -10.04
C LYS A 113 -10.43 7.29 -9.88
N TYR A 114 -10.04 7.80 -8.72
CA TYR A 114 -10.05 9.24 -8.45
C TYR A 114 -9.06 9.98 -9.33
N THR A 115 -7.85 9.43 -9.51
CA THR A 115 -6.84 10.00 -10.41
C THR A 115 -7.33 10.03 -11.85
N SER A 116 -7.93 8.95 -12.34
CA SER A 116 -8.52 8.88 -13.69
C SER A 116 -9.62 9.91 -13.89
N LEU A 117 -10.54 10.05 -12.92
CA LEU A 117 -11.60 11.06 -12.96
C LEU A 117 -11.04 12.49 -12.96
N GLN A 118 -9.98 12.74 -12.18
CA GLN A 118 -9.32 14.03 -12.14
C GLN A 118 -8.66 14.38 -13.49
N GLU A 119 -7.98 13.42 -14.12
CA GLU A 119 -7.40 13.60 -15.46
C GLU A 119 -8.47 13.90 -16.51
N GLU A 120 -9.60 13.17 -16.46
CA GLU A 120 -10.73 13.40 -17.37
C GLU A 120 -11.32 14.80 -17.18
N ALA A 121 -11.55 15.21 -15.92
CA ALA A 121 -12.06 16.54 -15.58
C ALA A 121 -11.12 17.65 -16.07
N GLN A 122 -9.80 17.48 -15.89
CA GLN A 122 -8.80 18.41 -16.41
C GLN A 122 -8.81 18.45 -17.95
N GLY A 123 -8.90 17.28 -18.61
CA GLY A 123 -9.00 17.16 -20.06
C GLY A 123 -10.24 17.88 -20.62
N LYS A 124 -11.41 17.64 -20.03
CA LYS A 124 -12.67 18.32 -20.38
C LYS A 124 -12.58 19.82 -20.15
N THR A 125 -11.98 20.26 -19.04
CA THR A 125 -11.80 21.69 -18.72
C THR A 125 -10.89 22.39 -19.75
N LYS A 126 -9.80 21.75 -20.18
CA LYS A 126 -8.92 22.28 -21.24
C LYS A 126 -9.65 22.41 -22.57
N LYS A 127 -10.42 21.39 -22.96
CA LYS A 127 -11.24 21.42 -24.18
C LYS A 127 -12.28 22.54 -24.13
N LEU A 128 -12.97 22.68 -23.00
CA LEU A 128 -13.97 23.73 -22.79
C LEU A 128 -13.35 25.13 -22.92
N LYS A 129 -12.20 25.38 -22.27
CA LYS A 129 -11.48 26.65 -22.40
C LYS A 129 -11.12 26.95 -23.85
N LYS A 130 -10.61 25.97 -24.60
CA LYS A 130 -10.28 26.14 -26.02
C LYS A 130 -11.49 26.54 -26.84
N VAL A 131 -12.60 25.80 -26.72
CA VAL A 131 -13.84 26.09 -27.46
C VAL A 131 -14.42 27.44 -27.06
N TRP A 132 -14.35 27.80 -25.78
CA TRP A 132 -14.78 29.10 -25.29
C TRP A 132 -13.97 30.25 -25.91
N THR A 133 -12.65 30.12 -25.97
CA THR A 133 -11.80 31.12 -26.63
C THR A 133 -12.15 31.24 -28.11
N MET A 134 -12.35 30.12 -28.82
CA MET A 134 -12.77 30.14 -30.23
C MET A 134 -14.12 30.81 -30.42
N LEU A 135 -15.08 30.53 -29.54
CA LEU A 135 -16.40 31.16 -29.55
C LEU A 135 -16.31 32.68 -29.34
N MET A 136 -15.47 33.13 -28.40
CA MET A 136 -15.30 34.55 -28.14
C MET A 136 -14.58 35.27 -29.28
N ALA A 137 -13.60 34.62 -29.90
CA ALA A 137 -12.95 35.15 -31.11
C ALA A 137 -13.97 35.31 -32.25
N ALA A 138 -14.75 34.27 -32.56
CA ALA A 138 -15.77 34.32 -33.60
C ALA A 138 -16.86 35.37 -33.32
N LYS A 139 -17.25 35.57 -32.05
CA LYS A 139 -18.16 36.64 -31.66
C LYS A 139 -17.59 38.03 -31.90
N SER A 140 -16.30 38.23 -31.61
CA SER A 140 -15.60 39.49 -31.88
C SER A 140 -15.57 39.75 -33.39
N GLU A 141 -15.12 38.77 -34.17
CA GLU A 141 -15.08 38.87 -35.63
C GLU A 141 -16.45 39.21 -36.23
N MET A 142 -17.52 38.59 -35.72
CA MET A 142 -18.89 38.89 -36.18
C MET A 142 -19.28 40.34 -35.86
N ALA A 143 -18.92 40.85 -34.68
CA ALA A 143 -19.21 42.24 -34.31
C ALA A 143 -18.42 43.23 -35.18
N ASP A 144 -17.15 42.93 -35.44
CA ASP A 144 -16.28 43.74 -36.30
C ASP A 144 -16.83 43.80 -37.73
N LEU A 145 -17.21 42.64 -38.31
CA LEU A 145 -17.83 42.55 -39.63
C LEU A 145 -19.16 43.30 -39.71
N GLN A 146 -20.01 43.21 -38.68
CA GLN A 146 -21.26 43.96 -38.64
C GLN A 146 -21.01 45.48 -38.62
N GLN A 147 -19.99 45.93 -37.88
CA GLN A 147 -19.64 47.34 -37.85
C GLN A 147 -19.08 47.83 -39.19
N GLU A 148 -18.21 47.05 -39.83
CA GLU A 148 -17.68 47.36 -41.16
C GLU A 148 -18.81 47.46 -42.19
N HIS A 149 -19.68 46.45 -42.24
CA HIS A 149 -20.83 46.43 -43.13
C HIS A 149 -21.75 47.63 -42.93
N GLN A 150 -22.02 48.02 -41.68
CA GLN A 150 -22.83 49.20 -41.38
C GLN A 150 -22.16 50.49 -41.92
N ARG A 151 -20.84 50.64 -41.78
CA ARG A 151 -20.10 51.79 -42.32
C ARG A 151 -20.12 51.80 -43.85
N GLU A 152 -20.00 50.64 -44.49
CA GLU A 152 -20.11 50.52 -45.95
C GLU A 152 -21.49 50.94 -46.44
N ILE A 153 -22.57 50.46 -45.80
CA ILE A 153 -23.94 50.86 -46.12
C ILE A 153 -24.11 52.37 -45.97
N GLU A 154 -23.63 52.94 -44.87
CA GLU A 154 -23.71 54.39 -44.65
C GLU A 154 -22.97 55.18 -45.74
N GLY A 155 -21.78 54.71 -46.14
CA GLY A 155 -21.02 55.29 -47.25
C GLY A 155 -21.75 55.21 -48.59
N LEU A 156 -22.31 54.05 -48.94
CA LEU A 156 -23.10 53.87 -50.16
C LEU A 156 -24.35 54.75 -50.17
N LEU A 157 -25.05 54.86 -49.04
CA LEU A 157 -26.22 55.73 -48.92
C LEU A 157 -25.85 57.21 -49.08
N GLU A 158 -24.72 57.65 -48.54
CA GLU A 158 -24.27 59.03 -48.73
C GLU A 158 -23.87 59.29 -50.19
N ASN A 159 -23.21 58.34 -50.84
CA ASN A 159 -22.91 58.43 -52.28
C ASN A 159 -24.19 58.55 -53.12
N ILE A 160 -25.21 57.72 -52.83
CA ILE A 160 -26.52 57.81 -53.49
C ILE A 160 -27.15 59.20 -53.31
N ARG A 161 -27.07 59.77 -52.10
CA ARG A 161 -27.58 61.12 -51.83
C ARG A 161 -26.81 62.19 -52.58
N GLN A 162 -25.47 62.09 -52.66
CA GLN A 162 -24.63 63.01 -53.42
C GLN A 162 -24.98 62.97 -54.92
N LEU A 163 -24.96 61.78 -55.53
CA LEU A 163 -25.32 61.59 -56.94
C LEU A 163 -26.75 62.07 -57.25
N SER A 164 -27.70 61.82 -56.34
CA SER A 164 -29.08 62.31 -56.51
C SER A 164 -29.17 63.84 -56.49
N ARG A 165 -28.35 64.51 -55.66
CA ARG A 165 -28.29 65.99 -55.62
C ARG A 165 -27.64 66.54 -56.89
N GLU A 166 -26.54 65.94 -57.32
CA GLU A 166 -25.84 66.32 -58.55
C GLU A 166 -26.73 66.15 -59.77
N LEU A 167 -27.40 65.00 -59.91
CA LEU A 167 -28.33 64.75 -61.01
C LEU A 167 -29.44 65.81 -61.05
N ARG A 168 -30.06 66.13 -59.91
CA ARG A 168 -31.10 67.17 -59.84
C ARG A 168 -30.58 68.54 -60.24
N LEU A 169 -29.34 68.87 -59.85
CA LEU A 169 -28.71 70.12 -60.25
C LEU A 169 -28.47 70.16 -61.76
N GLN A 170 -27.95 69.08 -62.34
CA GLN A 170 -27.72 68.99 -63.79
C GLN A 170 -29.04 69.09 -64.57
N MET A 171 -30.08 68.39 -64.12
CA MET A 171 -31.43 68.50 -64.71
C MET A 171 -31.95 69.94 -64.64
N LEU A 172 -31.82 70.60 -63.48
CA LEU A 172 -32.24 72.00 -63.34
C LEU A 172 -31.48 72.93 -64.31
N ILE A 173 -30.18 72.71 -64.51
CA ILE A 173 -29.39 73.49 -65.47
C ILE A 173 -29.91 73.23 -66.89
N ILE A 174 -30.11 71.97 -67.28
CA ILE A 174 -30.65 71.60 -68.59
C ILE A 174 -32.00 72.28 -68.82
N ASP A 175 -32.93 72.15 -67.87
CA ASP A 175 -34.29 72.70 -67.95
C ASP A 175 -34.31 74.24 -68.08
N ASN A 176 -33.36 74.94 -67.43
CA ASN A 176 -33.32 76.40 -67.47
C ASN A 176 -32.59 76.97 -68.70
N PHE A 177 -31.61 76.25 -69.24
CA PHE A 177 -30.70 76.79 -70.27
C PHE A 177 -30.85 76.16 -71.65
N ILE A 178 -31.53 75.02 -71.78
CA ILE A 178 -31.73 74.31 -73.05
C ILE A 178 -33.24 74.22 -73.34
N PRO A 179 -33.75 74.84 -74.42
CA PRO A 179 -35.14 74.67 -74.82
C PRO A 179 -35.51 73.21 -75.10
N GLN A 180 -36.73 72.81 -74.76
CA GLN A 180 -37.23 71.43 -74.87
C GLN A 180 -36.99 70.79 -76.25
N GLU A 181 -37.19 71.56 -77.32
CA GLU A 181 -37.01 71.10 -78.71
C GLU A 181 -35.59 70.59 -78.98
N TYR A 182 -34.58 71.27 -78.42
CA TYR A 182 -33.17 70.86 -78.55
C TYR A 182 -32.83 69.69 -77.62
N GLN A 183 -33.47 69.59 -76.46
CA GLN A 183 -33.30 68.43 -75.57
C GLN A 183 -33.80 67.14 -76.25
N GLU A 184 -35.01 67.18 -76.80
CA GLU A 184 -35.58 66.06 -77.55
C GLU A 184 -34.75 65.71 -78.78
N MET A 185 -34.21 66.70 -79.48
CA MET A 185 -33.26 66.46 -80.57
C MET A 185 -32.02 65.70 -80.05
N ILE A 186 -31.37 66.17 -79.00
CA ILE A 186 -30.17 65.53 -78.45
C ILE A 186 -30.46 64.09 -78.01
N GLU A 187 -31.55 63.84 -77.28
CA GLU A 187 -31.91 62.50 -76.80
C GLU A 187 -32.14 61.49 -77.95
N ASN A 188 -32.68 61.94 -79.08
CA ASN A 188 -32.95 61.08 -80.23
C ASN A 188 -31.70 60.74 -81.06
N TYR A 189 -30.67 61.59 -81.02
CA TYR A 189 -29.47 61.46 -81.87
C TYR A 189 -28.21 61.08 -81.09
N VAL A 190 -28.31 60.79 -79.80
CA VAL A 190 -27.15 60.46 -78.95
C VAL A 190 -27.33 59.07 -78.37
N HIS A 191 -26.25 58.27 -78.37
CA HIS A 191 -26.19 56.96 -77.75
C HIS A 191 -24.91 56.79 -76.94
N TRP A 192 -24.99 56.01 -75.86
CA TRP A 192 -23.85 55.72 -75.00
C TRP A 192 -23.02 54.60 -75.60
N ASN A 193 -21.72 54.83 -75.80
CA ASN A 193 -20.79 53.80 -76.25
C ASN A 193 -20.03 53.22 -75.05
N GLU A 194 -20.38 52.01 -74.63
CA GLU A 194 -19.78 51.30 -73.49
C GLU A 194 -18.28 50.98 -73.69
N ASP A 195 -17.82 50.81 -74.93
CA ASP A 195 -16.43 50.42 -75.21
C ASP A 195 -15.43 51.56 -74.99
N ILE A 196 -15.90 52.80 -75.18
CA ILE A 196 -15.07 54.02 -75.10
C ILE A 196 -15.46 54.88 -73.89
N GLY A 197 -16.65 54.64 -73.31
CA GLY A 197 -17.14 55.38 -72.16
C GLY A 197 -17.55 56.82 -72.47
N GLU A 198 -18.04 57.07 -73.69
CA GLU A 198 -18.43 58.41 -74.15
C GLU A 198 -19.77 58.38 -74.91
N TRP A 199 -20.48 59.52 -74.87
CA TRP A 199 -21.67 59.75 -75.68
C TRP A 199 -21.28 60.03 -77.13
N GLN A 200 -21.90 59.32 -78.07
CA GLN A 200 -21.65 59.47 -79.50
C GLN A 200 -22.92 59.89 -80.24
N LEU A 201 -22.75 60.77 -81.22
CA LEU A 201 -23.82 61.15 -82.14
C LEU A 201 -24.07 60.01 -83.12
N VAL A 202 -25.34 59.66 -83.29
CA VAL A 202 -25.82 58.76 -84.33
C VAL A 202 -25.88 59.59 -85.62
N SER A 203 -25.02 59.27 -86.58
CA SER A 203 -25.01 59.89 -87.91
C SER A 203 -26.20 59.48 -88.77
#